data_AF-A0AAN9P450-F1
#
_entry.id   AF-A0AAN9P450-F1
#
_cell.length_a   1.000
_cell.length_b   1.000
_cell.length_c   1.000
_cell.angle_alpha   90.00
_cell.angle_beta   90.00
_cell.angle_gamma   90.00
#
_symmetry.space_group_name_H-M   'P 1'
#
loop_
_entity.id
_entity.type
_entity.pdbx_description
1 polymer ?
#
loop_
_entity_poly.entity_id
_entity_poly.type
_entity_poly.pdbx_seq_one_letter_code
_entity_poly.pdbx_strand_id
1 'polypeptide(L)'
;MGRFGDSFNVDLAAAVNNLFHIPETVEKIIFPSSRAPDHQDSRGVSSIIPVDILDAPKEFIFFMDVPGLSKSEIQVTVEDENTLVIRSNGKRKRHDGDDEGCKYLRLERRGPQNLLRKFRLPETANVSAITAKCENGVLTVVVGKHPPPKFKSVERNPLDIYELNTLKLDS
;
A
#
# COMPACT_ATOMS: atom_id res chain seq x y z
N MET A 1 30.21 -14.03 35.03
CA MET A 1 28.97 -14.59 34.45
C MET A 1 28.54 -13.69 33.30
N GLY A 2 28.44 -14.20 32.08
CA GLY A 2 28.14 -13.41 30.87
C GLY A 2 26.65 -13.32 30.50
N ARG A 3 26.38 -12.48 29.48
CA ARG A 3 25.27 -12.44 28.50
C ARG A 3 25.63 -11.30 27.51
N PHE A 4 26.19 -11.55 26.32
CA PHE A 4 25.60 -11.96 25.03
C PHE A 4 24.39 -11.13 24.53
N GLY A 5 24.59 -10.45 23.39
CA GLY A 5 23.59 -9.95 22.42
C GLY A 5 22.76 -8.73 22.87
N ASP A 6 22.47 -7.69 22.09
CA ASP A 6 22.57 -7.50 20.65
C ASP A 6 22.79 -6.01 20.34
N SER A 7 23.84 -5.76 19.55
CA SER A 7 23.97 -4.58 18.71
C SER A 7 22.96 -4.68 17.58
N PHE A 8 22.02 -3.74 17.43
CA PHE A 8 21.44 -3.23 16.17
C PHE A 8 20.40 -2.16 16.52
N ASN A 9 20.86 -0.97 16.87
CA ASN A 9 20.01 0.22 16.90
C ASN A 9 20.57 1.24 15.93
N VAL A 10 20.46 0.91 14.64
CA VAL A 10 20.68 1.87 13.56
C VAL A 10 19.60 1.62 12.52
N ASP A 11 18.74 2.63 12.37
CA ASP A 11 17.90 2.89 11.20
C ASP A 11 16.63 2.08 10.94
N LEU A 12 15.79 1.91 11.97
CA LEU A 12 14.35 1.83 11.72
C LEU A 12 13.76 3.23 11.41
N ALA A 13 14.37 4.30 11.95
CA ALA A 13 13.93 5.68 11.79
C ALA A 13 14.23 6.28 10.40
N ALA A 14 15.36 5.96 9.74
CA ALA A 14 15.55 6.35 8.35
C ALA A 14 14.60 5.60 7.39
N ALA A 15 14.19 4.37 7.72
CA ALA A 15 13.25 3.61 6.91
C ALA A 15 11.83 4.21 6.92
N VAL A 16 11.40 4.86 8.02
CA VAL A 16 10.12 5.59 8.03
C VAL A 16 10.18 6.95 7.32
N ASN A 17 11.35 7.60 7.24
CA ASN A 17 11.50 8.88 6.54
C ASN A 17 11.49 8.74 5.00
N ASN A 18 11.84 7.56 4.47
CA ASN A 18 11.63 7.24 3.05
C ASN A 18 10.20 6.78 2.73
N LEU A 19 9.39 6.48 3.75
CA LEU A 19 8.02 6.01 3.56
C LEU A 19 6.98 7.13 3.64
N PHE A 20 7.28 8.25 4.30
CA PHE A 20 6.35 9.38 4.43
C PHE A 20 7.07 10.72 4.41
N HIS A 21 7.55 11.15 3.23
CA HIS A 21 7.82 12.57 2.99
C HIS A 21 6.49 13.32 2.90
N ILE A 22 5.99 13.71 4.08
CA ILE A 22 4.77 14.50 4.27
C ILE A 22 5.25 15.94 4.48
N PRO A 23 5.28 16.80 3.45
CA PRO A 23 5.61 18.21 3.63
C PRO A 23 4.63 18.84 4.62
N GLU A 24 5.05 19.88 5.36
CA GLU A 24 4.30 20.54 6.45
C GLU A 24 2.85 20.92 6.07
N THR A 25 2.56 21.06 4.77
CA THR A 25 1.21 21.23 4.22
C THR A 25 0.26 20.05 4.43
N VAL A 26 0.74 18.87 4.84
CA VAL A 26 -0.03 17.62 4.96
C VAL A 26 -0.35 17.28 6.42
N GLU A 27 0.27 17.92 7.42
CA GLU A 27 -0.19 17.82 8.83
C GLU A 27 -1.66 18.26 8.97
N LYS A 28 -2.08 19.23 8.15
CA LYS A 28 -3.45 19.77 8.11
C LYS A 28 -4.48 18.77 7.55
N ILE A 29 -4.03 17.71 6.86
CA ILE A 29 -4.88 16.63 6.32
C ILE A 29 -5.05 15.51 7.35
N ILE A 30 -4.04 15.28 8.19
CA ILE A 30 -4.02 14.19 9.18
C ILE A 30 -4.76 14.60 10.46
N PHE A 31 -4.65 15.87 10.88
CA PHE A 31 -5.30 16.39 12.09
C PHE A 31 -6.25 17.54 11.76
N PRO A 32 -7.55 17.28 11.45
CA PRO A 32 -8.50 18.32 11.15
C PRO A 32 -9.05 18.92 12.46
N SER A 33 -8.23 19.68 13.18
CA SER A 33 -8.71 20.65 14.17
C SER A 33 -7.94 21.95 14.04
N SER A 34 -8.24 22.71 12.98
CA SER A 34 -8.15 24.19 12.93
C SER A 34 -8.76 24.69 11.63
N ARG A 35 -9.88 25.41 11.73
CA ARG A 35 -10.68 25.98 10.62
C ARG A 35 -9.88 27.03 9.83
N ALA A 36 -10.08 27.08 8.50
CA ALA A 36 -10.14 28.25 7.57
C ALA A 36 -9.63 27.89 6.12
N PRO A 37 -9.96 28.64 5.05
CA PRO A 37 -11.06 28.29 4.13
C PRO A 37 -10.66 28.11 2.64
N ASP A 38 -11.54 27.38 1.96
CA ASP A 38 -11.90 27.29 0.53
C ASP A 38 -10.86 27.54 -0.59
N HIS A 39 -10.51 26.44 -1.28
CA HIS A 39 -10.24 26.47 -2.71
C HIS A 39 -10.90 25.23 -3.33
N GLN A 40 -11.75 25.48 -4.34
CA GLN A 40 -12.40 24.48 -5.16
C GLN A 40 -11.36 23.66 -5.91
N ASP A 41 -11.09 22.47 -5.40
CA ASP A 41 -10.60 21.38 -6.22
C ASP A 41 -11.49 20.18 -5.96
N SER A 42 -11.78 19.44 -7.01
CA SER A 42 -12.68 18.29 -7.03
C SER A 42 -12.13 17.14 -6.18
N ARG A 43 -12.18 17.32 -4.86
CA ARG A 43 -11.81 16.31 -3.85
C ARG A 43 -12.85 15.21 -3.90
N GLY A 44 -12.68 14.30 -4.86
CA GLY A 44 -13.28 12.98 -4.80
C GLY A 44 -13.05 12.43 -3.40
N VAL A 45 -14.14 12.26 -2.66
CA VAL A 45 -14.11 11.77 -1.29
C VAL A 45 -13.35 10.46 -1.30
N SER A 46 -12.10 10.48 -0.81
CA SER A 46 -11.29 9.28 -0.64
C SER A 46 -12.06 8.36 0.29
N SER A 47 -12.46 7.21 -0.25
CA SER A 47 -13.24 6.22 0.47
C SER A 47 -12.46 5.78 1.71
N ILE A 48 -13.04 5.90 2.91
CA ILE A 48 -12.41 5.49 4.18
C ILE A 48 -12.49 3.96 4.35
N ILE A 49 -12.56 3.21 3.26
CA ILE A 49 -12.61 1.75 3.32
C ILE A 49 -11.29 1.26 3.92
N PRO A 50 -11.32 0.50 5.03
CA PRO A 50 -10.11 0.00 5.66
C PRO A 50 -9.41 -0.99 4.73
N VAL A 51 -8.08 -0.95 4.76
CA VAL A 51 -7.23 -1.83 3.97
C VAL A 51 -6.04 -2.23 4.81
N ASP A 52 -5.82 -3.54 4.91
CA ASP A 52 -4.60 -4.11 5.47
C ASP A 52 -3.67 -4.49 4.30
N ILE A 53 -2.38 -4.23 4.46
CA ILE A 53 -1.35 -4.58 3.47
C ILE A 53 -0.32 -5.45 4.17
N LEU A 54 -0.23 -6.69 3.73
CA LEU A 54 0.77 -7.65 4.19
C LEU A 54 1.92 -7.70 3.20
N ASP A 55 3.12 -7.41 3.68
CA ASP A 55 4.35 -7.62 2.93
C ASP A 55 4.92 -9.02 3.22
N ALA A 56 4.74 -9.95 2.27
CA ALA A 56 5.26 -11.31 2.36
C ALA A 56 6.54 -11.46 1.52
N PRO A 57 7.37 -12.51 1.74
CA PRO A 57 8.63 -12.68 1.01
C PRO A 57 8.51 -12.69 -0.52
N LYS A 58 7.38 -13.17 -1.05
CA LYS A 58 7.17 -13.34 -2.50
C LYS A 58 6.12 -12.41 -3.10
N GLU A 59 5.36 -11.69 -2.29
CA GLU A 59 4.19 -10.94 -2.73
C GLU A 59 3.75 -9.88 -1.72
N PHE A 60 3.03 -8.88 -2.21
CA PHE A 60 2.24 -7.96 -1.40
C PHE A 60 0.77 -8.40 -1.46
N ILE A 61 0.09 -8.45 -0.32
CA ILE A 61 -1.31 -8.87 -0.22
C ILE A 61 -2.12 -7.75 0.41
N PHE A 62 -3.16 -7.30 -0.30
CA PHE A 62 -4.07 -6.26 0.14
C PHE A 62 -5.40 -6.91 0.54
N PHE A 63 -5.85 -6.67 1.76
CA PHE A 63 -7.16 -7.08 2.25
C PHE A 63 -8.03 -5.84 2.41
N MET A 64 -9.13 -5.76 1.68
CA MET A 64 -10.00 -4.59 1.66
C MET A 64 -11.45 -4.97 1.93
N ASP A 65 -12.06 -4.31 2.90
CA ASP A 65 -13.47 -4.54 3.25
C ASP A 65 -14.40 -3.90 2.22
N VAL A 66 -15.06 -4.73 1.42
CA VAL A 66 -16.02 -4.33 0.39
C VAL A 66 -17.41 -4.98 0.56
N PRO A 67 -17.96 -5.06 1.79
CA PRO A 67 -19.22 -5.76 2.02
C PRO A 67 -20.37 -5.13 1.23
N GLY A 68 -21.14 -5.97 0.53
CA GLY A 68 -22.30 -5.53 -0.26
C GLY A 68 -21.97 -4.94 -1.64
N LEU A 69 -20.73 -5.07 -2.10
CA LEU A 69 -20.34 -4.89 -3.50
C LEU A 69 -20.18 -6.28 -4.15
N SER A 70 -20.68 -6.41 -5.37
CA SER A 70 -20.46 -7.60 -6.19
C SER A 70 -19.08 -7.56 -6.87
N LYS A 71 -18.51 -8.72 -7.18
CA LYS A 71 -17.22 -8.80 -7.88
C LYS A 71 -17.21 -8.02 -9.20
N SER A 72 -18.32 -8.04 -9.94
CA SER A 72 -18.47 -7.32 -11.22
C SER A 72 -18.46 -5.81 -11.09
N GLU A 73 -18.74 -5.27 -9.90
CA GLU A 73 -18.71 -3.82 -9.64
C GLU A 73 -17.32 -3.32 -9.26
N ILE A 74 -16.36 -4.21 -8.99
CA ILE A 74 -15.01 -3.87 -8.54
C ILE A 74 -14.04 -4.04 -9.71
N GLN A 75 -13.25 -3.00 -9.95
CA GLN A 75 -12.18 -2.99 -10.93
C GLN A 75 -10.83 -2.81 -10.23
N VAL A 76 -9.87 -3.66 -10.60
CA VAL A 76 -8.48 -3.60 -10.15
C VAL A 76 -7.61 -3.39 -11.38
N THR A 77 -6.88 -2.28 -11.43
CA THR A 77 -6.02 -1.89 -12.55
C THR A 77 -4.68 -1.38 -12.05
N VAL A 78 -3.70 -1.30 -12.94
CA VAL A 78 -2.45 -0.57 -12.70
C VAL A 78 -2.42 0.64 -13.63
N GLU A 79 -2.20 1.81 -13.04
CA GLU A 79 -2.05 3.10 -13.73
C GLU A 79 -0.65 3.65 -13.47
N ASP A 80 -0.20 4.62 -14.27
CA ASP A 80 1.04 5.39 -14.04
C ASP A 80 2.25 4.51 -13.73
N GLU A 81 2.40 3.45 -14.53
CA GLU A 81 3.45 2.40 -14.51
C GLU A 81 3.49 1.49 -13.27
N ASN A 82 3.18 2.00 -12.07
CA ASN A 82 3.29 1.21 -10.84
C ASN A 82 2.30 1.61 -9.74
N THR A 83 1.14 2.16 -10.09
CA THR A 83 0.09 2.51 -9.14
C THR A 83 -1.06 1.52 -9.23
N LEU A 84 -1.25 0.70 -8.19
CA LEU A 84 -2.41 -0.17 -8.05
C LEU A 84 -3.65 0.68 -7.77
N VAL A 85 -4.65 0.58 -8.62
CA VAL A 85 -5.92 1.31 -8.52
C VAL A 85 -7.06 0.33 -8.33
N ILE A 86 -7.76 0.45 -7.21
CA ILE A 86 -8.96 -0.31 -6.89
C ILE A 86 -10.13 0.66 -6.86
N ARG A 87 -11.09 0.47 -7.77
CA ARG A 87 -12.28 1.31 -7.87
C ARG A 87 -13.56 0.49 -7.98
N SER A 88 -14.69 1.08 -7.58
CA SER A 88 -16.00 0.51 -7.84
C SER A 88 -16.81 1.36 -8.82
N ASN A 89 -17.53 0.69 -9.71
CA ASN A 89 -18.54 1.32 -10.57
C ASN A 89 -19.93 1.32 -9.90
N GLY A 90 -20.07 0.60 -8.78
CA GLY A 90 -21.24 0.61 -7.92
C GLY A 90 -20.95 1.26 -6.57
N LYS A 91 -22.01 1.48 -5.78
CA LYS A 91 -21.91 1.84 -4.37
C LYS A 91 -22.59 0.76 -3.55
N ARG A 92 -22.13 0.54 -2.32
CA ARG A 92 -22.83 -0.35 -1.38
C ARG A 92 -24.28 0.14 -1.25
N LYS A 93 -25.24 -0.64 -1.74
CA LYS A 93 -26.65 -0.27 -1.70
C LYS A 93 -27.08 -0.08 -0.25
N ARG A 94 -27.83 0.99 -0.04
CA ARG A 94 -28.55 1.29 1.19
C ARG A 94 -29.99 1.52 0.79
N HIS A 95 -30.91 1.00 1.58
CA HIS A 95 -32.32 1.30 1.38
C HIS A 95 -32.54 2.77 1.74
N ASP A 96 -33.18 3.56 0.89
CA ASP A 96 -33.31 4.99 1.22
C ASP A 96 -34.35 5.22 2.33
N GLY A 97 -35.17 4.20 2.62
CA GLY A 97 -36.22 4.28 3.63
C GLY A 97 -37.50 4.91 3.10
N ASP A 98 -37.59 5.10 1.78
CA ASP A 98 -38.67 5.80 1.09
C ASP A 98 -39.97 4.95 0.97
N ASP A 99 -39.94 3.71 1.45
CA ASP A 99 -41.14 2.88 1.58
C ASP A 99 -42.10 3.50 2.60
N GLU A 100 -43.38 3.62 2.25
CA GLU A 100 -44.40 4.20 3.13
C GLU A 100 -44.38 3.54 4.52
N GLY A 101 -44.22 4.38 5.56
CA GLY A 101 -44.21 3.95 6.96
C GLY A 101 -42.86 3.44 7.47
N CYS A 102 -41.81 3.38 6.64
CA CYS A 102 -40.48 2.96 7.07
C CYS A 102 -39.62 4.15 7.51
N LYS A 103 -38.86 3.98 8.60
CA LYS A 103 -37.84 4.95 9.04
C LYS A 103 -36.66 4.23 9.69
N TYR A 104 -35.47 4.76 9.47
CA TYR A 104 -34.28 4.29 10.18
C TYR A 104 -34.35 4.69 11.65
N LEU A 105 -34.23 3.72 12.56
CA LEU A 105 -34.08 3.98 13.99
C LEU A 105 -32.63 4.31 14.38
N ARG A 106 -31.66 3.73 13.66
CA ARG A 106 -30.22 3.92 13.89
C ARG A 106 -29.43 3.67 12.61
N LEU A 107 -28.40 4.48 12.39
CA LEU A 107 -27.55 4.47 11.20
C LEU A 107 -26.08 4.58 11.58
N GLU A 108 -25.42 3.43 11.68
CA GLU A 108 -23.98 3.36 11.97
C GLU A 108 -23.15 3.19 10.71
N ARG A 109 -23.70 2.46 9.74
CA ARG A 109 -23.04 2.23 8.45
C ARG A 109 -22.88 3.56 7.74
N ARG A 110 -21.67 3.81 7.26
CA ARG A 110 -21.41 4.92 6.34
C ARG A 110 -22.33 4.79 5.12
N GLY A 111 -22.72 5.94 4.56
CA GLY A 111 -23.54 6.00 3.35
C GLY A 111 -22.86 5.33 2.15
N PRO A 112 -23.61 5.15 1.04
CA PRO A 112 -23.06 4.58 -0.19
C PRO A 112 -21.82 5.36 -0.64
N GLN A 113 -20.64 4.75 -0.57
CA GLN A 113 -19.39 5.35 -1.00
C GLN A 113 -18.97 4.79 -2.35
N ASN A 114 -18.46 5.66 -3.20
CA ASN A 114 -17.64 5.22 -4.32
C ASN A 114 -16.33 4.69 -3.71
N LEU A 115 -15.93 3.48 -4.09
CA LEU A 115 -14.61 2.96 -3.77
C LEU A 115 -13.63 3.55 -4.79
N LEU A 116 -12.59 4.22 -4.30
CA LEU A 116 -11.40 4.56 -5.07
C LEU A 116 -10.22 4.57 -4.11
N ARG A 117 -9.28 3.65 -4.32
CA ARG A 117 -8.04 3.55 -3.56
C ARG A 117 -6.89 3.37 -4.53
N LYS A 118 -5.83 4.14 -4.31
CA LYS A 118 -4.60 4.09 -5.10
C LYS A 118 -3.44 3.76 -4.16
N PHE A 119 -2.62 2.79 -4.55
CA PHE A 119 -1.42 2.38 -3.82
C PHE A 119 -0.25 2.41 -4.77
N ARG A 120 0.76 3.23 -4.46
CA ARG A 120 2.02 3.17 -5.20
C ARG A 120 2.75 1.91 -4.78
N LEU A 121 3.01 1.03 -5.75
CA LEU A 121 3.72 -0.21 -5.51
C LEU A 121 5.22 0.05 -5.48
N PRO A 122 5.99 -0.72 -4.69
CA PRO A 122 7.45 -0.69 -4.77
C PRO A 122 7.96 -1.20 -6.13
N GLU A 123 9.19 -0.86 -6.50
CA GLU A 123 9.83 -1.35 -7.74
C GLU A 123 10.00 -2.88 -7.76
N THR A 124 10.04 -3.51 -6.58
CA THR A 124 10.11 -4.97 -6.46
C THR A 124 8.79 -5.65 -6.83
N ALA A 125 7.69 -4.91 -7.01
CA ALA A 125 6.39 -5.48 -7.37
C ALA A 125 6.37 -5.89 -8.84
N ASN A 126 5.90 -7.11 -9.10
CA ASN A 126 5.65 -7.64 -10.42
C ASN A 126 4.19 -7.39 -10.83
N VAL A 127 3.94 -6.24 -11.46
CA VAL A 127 2.60 -5.82 -11.90
C VAL A 127 1.98 -6.70 -12.99
N SER A 128 2.79 -7.52 -13.67
CA SER A 128 2.27 -8.48 -14.66
C SER A 128 1.55 -9.68 -14.03
N ALA A 129 1.77 -9.91 -12.73
CA ALA A 129 1.25 -11.06 -11.98
C ALA A 129 0.32 -10.62 -10.84
N ILE A 130 -0.71 -9.84 -11.16
CA ILE A 130 -1.73 -9.42 -10.20
C ILE A 130 -2.91 -10.38 -10.26
N THR A 131 -3.36 -10.84 -9.09
CA THR A 131 -4.59 -11.62 -8.96
C THR A 131 -5.51 -10.98 -7.94
N ALA A 132 -6.81 -11.16 -8.11
CA ALA A 132 -7.81 -10.61 -7.20
C ALA A 132 -8.97 -11.59 -6.97
N LYS A 133 -9.40 -11.69 -5.73
CA LYS A 133 -10.51 -12.52 -5.29
C LYS A 133 -11.40 -11.72 -4.35
N CYS A 134 -12.71 -11.88 -4.44
CA CYS A 134 -13.66 -11.27 -3.52
C CYS A 134 -14.51 -12.38 -2.91
N GLU A 135 -14.38 -12.60 -1.60
CA GLU A 135 -15.10 -13.62 -0.86
C GLU A 135 -15.58 -13.06 0.47
N ASN A 136 -16.81 -13.39 0.86
CA ASN A 136 -17.39 -13.00 2.14
C ASN A 136 -17.32 -11.48 2.45
N GLY A 137 -17.36 -10.65 1.40
CA GLY A 137 -17.29 -9.19 1.53
C GLY A 137 -15.87 -8.62 1.66
N VAL A 138 -14.83 -9.43 1.48
CA VAL A 138 -13.43 -9.00 1.50
C VAL A 138 -12.80 -9.18 0.12
N LEU A 139 -12.23 -8.10 -0.42
CA LEU A 139 -11.41 -8.13 -1.62
C LEU A 139 -9.96 -8.40 -1.21
N THR A 140 -9.41 -9.50 -1.70
CA THR A 140 -7.98 -9.83 -1.59
C THR A 140 -7.33 -9.55 -2.93
N VAL A 141 -6.33 -8.67 -2.97
CA VAL A 141 -5.49 -8.42 -4.16
C VAL A 141 -4.07 -8.88 -3.84
N VAL A 142 -3.51 -9.73 -4.69
CA VAL A 142 -2.14 -10.24 -4.55
C VAL A 142 -1.30 -9.69 -5.69
N VAL A 143 -0.17 -9.09 -5.34
CA VAL A 143 0.82 -8.57 -6.27
C VAL A 143 2.13 -9.30 -6.02
N GLY A 144 2.54 -10.16 -6.96
CA GLY A 144 3.81 -10.88 -6.84
C GLY A 144 5.02 -9.93 -6.77
N LYS A 145 6.15 -10.42 -6.29
CA LYS A 145 7.44 -9.72 -6.33
C LYS A 145 8.35 -10.27 -7.42
N HIS A 146 9.19 -9.41 -7.99
CA HIS A 146 10.30 -9.86 -8.80
C HIS A 146 11.27 -10.69 -7.95
N PRO A 147 11.85 -11.76 -8.52
CA PRO A 147 12.86 -12.53 -7.81
C PRO A 147 14.04 -11.63 -7.47
N PRO A 148 14.69 -11.81 -6.30
CA PRO A 148 15.87 -11.04 -5.94
C PRO A 148 16.93 -11.23 -7.03
N PRO A 149 17.72 -10.18 -7.33
CA PRO A 149 18.76 -10.27 -8.34
C PRO A 149 19.70 -11.43 -8.00
N LYS A 150 19.90 -12.33 -8.96
CA LYS A 150 20.87 -13.42 -8.80
C LYS A 150 22.26 -12.79 -8.70
N PHE A 151 22.87 -12.82 -7.53
CA PHE A 151 24.29 -12.49 -7.40
C PHE A 151 25.08 -13.46 -8.27
N LYS A 152 25.71 -12.96 -9.33
CA LYS A 152 26.73 -13.72 -10.05
C LYS A 152 27.92 -13.80 -9.10
N SER A 153 28.22 -14.99 -8.58
CA SER A 153 29.51 -15.25 -7.96
C SER A 153 30.59 -14.99 -9.01
N VAL A 154 31.27 -13.86 -8.89
CA VAL A 154 32.49 -13.62 -9.65
C VAL A 154 33.52 -14.56 -9.04
N GLU A 155 33.77 -15.67 -9.70
CA GLU A 155 34.91 -16.53 -9.43
C GLU A 155 36.16 -15.70 -9.78
N ARG A 156 36.76 -15.06 -8.77
CA ARG A 156 38.00 -14.30 -8.94
C ARG A 156 39.14 -15.29 -8.91
N ASN A 157 40.05 -15.19 -9.87
CA ASN A 157 41.24 -16.01 -9.89
C ASN A 157 42.09 -15.65 -8.64
N PRO A 158 42.66 -16.61 -7.90
CA PRO A 158 43.40 -16.31 -6.67
C PRO A 158 44.54 -15.31 -6.86
N LEU A 159 45.10 -15.23 -8.07
CA LEU A 159 46.17 -14.28 -8.43
C LEU A 159 45.67 -12.82 -8.51
N ASP A 160 44.42 -12.59 -8.89
CA ASP A 160 43.83 -11.24 -9.02
C ASP A 160 43.65 -10.56 -7.64
N ILE A 161 43.62 -11.35 -6.57
CA ILE A 161 43.47 -10.86 -5.19
C ILE A 161 44.79 -10.29 -4.66
N TYR A 162 45.92 -10.83 -5.10
CA TYR A 162 47.23 -10.37 -4.64
C TYR A 162 47.63 -9.03 -5.26
N GLU A 163 47.33 -8.75 -6.53
CA GLU A 163 47.67 -7.46 -7.15
C GLU A 163 46.93 -6.26 -6.53
N LEU A 164 45.69 -6.44 -6.08
CA LEU A 164 44.91 -5.37 -5.46
C LEU A 164 45.41 -4.97 -4.05
N ASN A 165 46.10 -5.88 -3.35
CA ASN A 165 46.69 -5.58 -2.05
C ASN A 165 48.06 -4.91 -2.19
N THR A 166 48.83 -5.22 -3.23
CA THR A 166 50.13 -4.59 -3.47
C THR A 166 50.01 -3.13 -3.85
N LEU A 167 48.95 -2.73 -4.57
CA LEU A 167 48.72 -1.34 -5.00
C LEU A 167 48.24 -0.40 -3.89
N LYS A 168 47.93 -0.89 -2.68
CA LYS A 168 47.47 -0.06 -1.55
C LYS A 168 48.50 0.13 -0.44
N LEU A 169 49.69 -0.44 -0.57
CA LEU A 169 50.74 -0.39 0.46
C LEU A 169 51.79 0.69 0.22
N ASP A 170 51.79 1.33 -0.96
CA ASP A 170 52.75 2.39 -1.32
C ASP A 170 52.02 3.74 -1.50
N SER A 171 51.52 4.34 -0.41
CA SER A 171 51.20 5.78 -0.35
C SER A 171 51.25 6.33 1.07
#